data_AF-A0A0F5PMC9-F1
#
_entry.id   AF-A0A0F5PMC9-F1
#
_cell.length_a   1.000
_cell.length_b   1.000
_cell.length_c   1.000
_cell.angle_alpha   90.00
_cell.angle_beta   90.00
_cell.angle_gamma   90.00
#
_symmetry.space_group_name_H-M   'P 1'
#
loop_
_entity.id
_entity.type
_entity.pdbx_description
1 polymer ?
#
loop_
_entity_poly.entity_id
_entity_poly.type
_entity_poly.pdbx_seq_one_letter_code
_entity_poly.pdbx_strand_id
1 'polypeptide(L)' 'MLDKEYGPEFEPLAQLFYERNMEPIVICESRERMAEDALELKRIYQEVAKRVSKT' A
#
# COMPACT_ATOMS: atom_id res chain seq x y z
N MET A 1 -9.66 14.56 -7.37
CA MET A 1 -9.65 13.20 -7.94
C MET A 1 -8.28 12.64 -7.65
N LEU A 2 -8.17 11.52 -6.93
CA LEU A 2 -6.90 10.79 -6.88
C LEU A 2 -6.59 10.33 -8.31
N ASP A 3 -5.38 10.64 -8.76
CA ASP A 3 -4.89 10.29 -10.08
C ASP A 3 -4.73 8.75 -10.13
N LYS A 4 -5.76 8.06 -10.62
CA LYS A 4 -5.75 6.60 -10.85
C LYS A 4 -5.20 6.24 -12.22
N GLU A 5 -4.58 7.19 -12.92
CA GLU A 5 -4.18 7.03 -14.32
C GLU A 5 -2.82 6.34 -14.45
N TYR A 6 -1.99 6.36 -13.41
CA TYR A 6 -0.63 5.81 -13.46
C TYR A 6 -0.38 4.80 -12.33
N GLY A 7 -0.33 3.52 -12.70
CA GLY A 7 0.28 2.46 -11.90
C GLY A 7 -0.63 1.27 -11.58
N PRO A 8 -0.04 0.09 -11.31
CA PRO A 8 -0.78 -1.05 -10.80
C PRO A 8 -1.32 -0.77 -9.39
N GLU A 9 -2.40 -1.45 -9.01
CA GLU A 9 -2.92 -1.36 -7.64
C GLU A 9 -1.85 -1.79 -6.62
N PHE A 10 -1.84 -1.15 -5.45
CA PHE A 10 -0.88 -1.46 -4.39
C PHE A 10 -1.19 -2.77 -3.65
N GLU A 11 -2.45 -3.24 -3.68
CA GLU A 11 -2.91 -4.42 -2.94
C GLU A 11 -2.08 -5.70 -3.20
N PRO A 12 -1.78 -6.10 -4.45
CA PRO A 12 -0.98 -7.30 -4.72
C PRO A 12 0.43 -7.21 -4.13
N LEU A 13 1.03 -6.02 -4.13
CA LEU A 13 2.35 -5.79 -3.53
C LEU A 13 2.29 -5.84 -2.00
N ALA A 14 1.25 -5.23 -1.40
CA ALA A 14 1.02 -5.28 0.04
C ALA A 14 0.82 -6.72 0.56
N GLN A 15 0.16 -7.57 -0.23
CA GLN A 15 0.03 -8.99 0.09
C GLN A 15 1.38 -9.67 0.12
N LEU A 16 2.22 -9.47 -0.91
CA LEU A 16 3.57 -10.04 -0.96
C LEU A 16 4.43 -9.58 0.23
N PHE A 17 4.32 -8.30 0.63
CA PHE A 17 5.02 -7.79 1.81
C PHE A 17 4.68 -8.59 3.07
N TYR A 18 3.40 -8.90 3.28
CA TYR A 18 2.97 -9.70 4.43
C TYR A 18 3.39 -11.17 4.31
N GLU A 19 3.11 -11.82 3.18
CA GLU A 19 3.41 -13.24 2.96
C GLU A 19 4.91 -13.56 3.05
N ARG A 20 5.77 -12.60 2.71
CA ARG A 20 7.22 -12.73 2.75
C ARG A 20 7.86 -12.13 4.00
N ASN A 21 7.05 -11.62 4.93
CA ASN A 21 7.51 -10.95 6.15
C ASN A 21 8.56 -9.85 5.87
N MET A 22 8.28 -9.01 4.87
CA MET A 22 9.17 -7.93 4.42
C MET A 22 8.98 -6.67 5.28
N GLU A 23 10.05 -5.89 5.43
CA GLU A 23 10.03 -4.56 6.05
C GLU A 23 10.33 -3.45 5.01
N PRO A 24 9.42 -3.21 4.04
CA PRO A 24 9.67 -2.26 2.95
C PRO A 24 9.53 -0.80 3.39
N ILE A 25 10.29 0.08 2.73
CA ILE A 25 10.09 1.53 2.78
C ILE A 25 9.41 1.95 1.48
N VAL A 26 8.16 2.42 1.58
CA VAL A 26 7.38 2.90 0.43
C VAL A 26 7.43 4.43 0.40
N ILE A 27 7.91 4.99 -0.72
CA ILE A 27 8.09 6.43 -0.91
C ILE A 27 7.03 6.91 -1.91
N CYS A 28 6.18 7.84 -1.49
CA CYS A 28 5.19 8.47 -2.36
C CYS A 28 5.84 9.63 -3.14
N GLU A 29 5.76 9.61 -4.47
CA GLU A 29 6.32 10.68 -5.32
C GLU A 29 5.32 11.83 -5.64
N SER A 30 4.08 11.71 -5.17
CA SER A 30 3.01 12.71 -5.35
C SER A 30 3.36 14.02 -4.63
N ARG A 31 3.73 15.07 -5.38
CA ARG A 31 3.96 16.40 -4.79
C ARG A 31 2.67 16.88 -4.09
N GLU A 32 2.83 17.46 -2.91
CA GLU A 32 1.76 18.01 -2.04
C GLU A 32 0.84 16.99 -1.33
N ARG A 33 0.74 15.73 -1.78
CA ARG A 33 -0.15 14.71 -1.18
C ARG A 33 0.55 13.54 -0.49
N MET A 34 1.89 13.56 -0.40
CA MET A 34 2.69 12.47 0.18
C MET A 34 2.18 11.93 1.51
N ALA A 35 1.69 12.79 2.43
CA ALA A 35 1.19 12.38 3.73
C ALA A 35 -0.15 11.62 3.64
N GLU A 36 -1.04 12.06 2.75
CA GLU A 36 -2.34 11.42 2.50
C GLU A 36 -2.14 10.07 1.80
N ASP A 37 -1.28 10.05 0.76
CA ASP A 37 -0.91 8.83 0.03
C ASP A 37 -0.27 7.80 0.97
N ALA A 38 0.69 8.20 1.80
CA ALA A 38 1.33 7.30 2.76
C ALA A 38 0.33 6.71 3.76
N LEU A 39 -0.65 7.50 4.22
CA LEU A 39 -1.70 7.03 5.11
C LEU A 39 -2.63 6.03 4.41
N GLU A 40 -2.98 6.28 3.15
CA GLU A 40 -3.81 5.39 2.34
C GLU A 40 -3.10 4.05 2.08
N LEU A 41 -1.83 4.07 1.63
CA LEU A 41 -1.03 2.86 1.43
C LEU A 41 -0.87 2.05 2.72
N LYS A 42 -0.69 2.72 3.87
CA LYS A 42 -0.64 2.07 5.18
C LYS A 42 -1.97 1.39 5.53
N ARG A 43 -3.11 2.02 5.25
CA ARG A 43 -4.44 1.43 5.47
C ARG A 43 -4.63 0.20 4.59
N ILE A 44 -4.29 0.29 3.30
CA ILE A 44 -4.36 -0.82 2.36
C ILE A 44 -3.53 -2.00 2.87
N TYR A 45 -2.28 -1.75 3.28
CA TYR A 45 -1.43 -2.80 3.85
C TYR A 45 -2.05 -3.46 5.08
N GLN A 46 -2.59 -2.69 6.01
CA GLN A 46 -3.22 -3.24 7.23
C GLN A 46 -4.45 -4.10 6.92
N GLU A 47 -5.29 -3.67 5.98
CA GLU A 47 -6.47 -4.44 5.59
C GLU A 47 -6.08 -5.73 4.85
N VAL A 48 -5.09 -5.66 3.95
CA VAL A 48 -4.55 -6.84 3.26
C VAL A 48 -3.92 -7.80 4.26
N ALA A 49 -3.09 -7.32 5.20
CA ALA A 49 -2.48 -8.15 6.24
C ALA A 49 -3.53 -8.89 7.08
N LYS A 50 -4.62 -8.20 7.48
CA LYS A 50 -5.74 -8.83 8.20
C LYS A 50 -6.47 -9.87 7.36
N ARG A 51 -6.63 -9.63 6.05
CA ARG A 51 -7.30 -10.56 5.12
C ARG A 51 -6.46 -11.83 4.94
N VAL A 52 -5.16 -11.67 4.73
CA VAL A 52 -4.22 -12.78 4.55
C VAL A 52 -4.04 -13.56 5.87
N SER A 53 -3.95 -12.88 7.02
CA SER A 53 -3.80 -13.54 8.32
C SER A 53 -5.00 -14.38 8.76
N LYS A 54 -6.17 -14.17 8.14
CA LYS A 54 -7.42 -14.89 8.44
C LYS A 54 -7.67 -16.08 7.51
N THR A 55 -6.81 -16.27 6.51
CA THR A 55 -6.81 -17.44 5.62
C THR A 55 -5.84 -18.47 6.16
#